data_AF-A0A846H2M2-F1
#
_entry.id   AF-A0A846H2M2-F1
#
_cell.length_a   1.000
_cell.length_b   1.000
_cell.length_c   1.000
_cell.angle_alpha   90.00
_cell.angle_beta   90.00
_cell.angle_gamma   90.00
#
_symmetry.space_group_name_H-M   'P 1'
#
loop_
_entity.id
_entity.type
_entity.pdbx_description
1 polymer ?
#
loop_
_entity_poly.entity_id
_entity_poly.type
_entity_poly.pdbx_seq_one_letter_code
_entity_poly.pdbx_strand_id
1 'polypeptide(L)'
;MRYLITLNLPPPNNSLESVKQLDGIKDLEIDEDYGLILISPKRDLYVIRVSGDMDSQKLIAIQPLVKGVHGDIKIAPTESQEEEDK
;
A
#
# COMPACT_ATOMS: atom_id res chain seq x y z
N MET A 1 -3.77 1.18 12.01
CA MET A 1 -4.50 1.61 10.78
C MET A 1 -4.33 0.53 9.71
N ARG A 2 -5.10 0.58 8.62
CA ARG A 2 -4.91 -0.30 7.45
C ARG A 2 -4.28 0.48 6.30
N TYR A 3 -3.36 -0.16 5.60
CA TYR A 3 -2.66 0.40 4.46
C TYR A 3 -2.65 -0.59 3.29
N LEU A 4 -2.74 -0.06 2.08
CA LEU A 4 -2.42 -0.75 0.84
C LEU A 4 -1.03 -0.31 0.39
N ILE A 5 -0.15 -1.28 0.15
CA ILE A 5 1.21 -1.02 -0.32
C ILE A 5 1.31 -1.54 -1.75
N THR A 6 1.66 -0.64 -2.67
CA THR A 6 1.99 -1.01 -4.05
C THR A 6 3.47 -1.29 -4.18
N LEU A 7 3.80 -2.46 -4.71
CA LEU A 7 5.15 -2.97 -4.86
C LEU A 7 5.41 -3.31 -6.33
N ASN A 8 6.61 -3.00 -6.82
CA ASN A 8 7.15 -3.58 -8.04
C ASN A 8 7.93 -4.84 -7.66
N LEU A 9 7.45 -6.01 -8.08
CA LEU A 9 8.03 -7.31 -7.72
C LEU A 9 8.38 -8.10 -9.00
N PRO A 10 9.59 -7.91 -9.55
CA PRO A 10 10.02 -8.69 -10.70
C PRO A 10 10.24 -10.16 -10.31
N PRO A 11 10.06 -11.12 -11.25
CA PRO A 11 10.45 -12.50 -11.04
C PRO A 11 11.95 -12.61 -10.67
N PRO A 12 12.35 -13.53 -9.78
CA PRO A 12 11.54 -14.58 -9.14
C PRO A 12 10.89 -14.16 -7.80
N ASN A 13 10.99 -12.90 -7.40
CA ASN A 13 10.63 -12.45 -6.04
C ASN A 13 9.17 -11.96 -5.93
N ASN A 14 8.28 -12.46 -6.78
CA ASN A 14 6.88 -12.04 -6.90
C ASN A 14 5.93 -12.95 -6.10
N SER A 15 6.34 -13.31 -4.88
CA SER A 15 5.55 -14.13 -3.96
C SER A 15 5.27 -13.40 -2.65
N LEU A 16 4.20 -13.78 -1.97
CA LEU A 16 3.87 -13.22 -0.66
C LEU A 16 4.96 -13.52 0.37
N GLU A 17 5.60 -14.70 0.28
CA GLU A 17 6.72 -15.08 1.14
C GLU A 17 7.93 -14.15 0.96
N SER A 18 8.27 -13.82 -0.29
CA SER A 18 9.34 -12.85 -0.58
C SER A 18 9.04 -11.48 0.01
N VAL A 19 7.78 -11.04 -0.07
CA VAL A 19 7.32 -9.74 0.46
C VAL A 19 7.41 -9.70 1.99
N LYS A 20 7.06 -10.79 2.68
CA LYS A 20 7.17 -10.93 4.14
C LYS A 20 8.60 -10.78 4.66
N GLN A 21 9.62 -10.99 3.82
CA GLN A 21 11.03 -10.86 4.19
C GLN A 21 11.60 -9.46 3.92
N LEU A 22 10.83 -8.55 3.32
CA LEU A 22 11.30 -7.21 2.98
C LEU A 22 11.49 -6.35 4.24
N ASP A 23 12.62 -5.65 4.32
CA ASP A 23 12.86 -4.68 5.40
C ASP A 23 11.77 -3.60 5.43
N GLY A 24 11.28 -3.33 6.63
CA GLY A 24 10.15 -2.43 6.89
C GLY A 24 8.76 -3.06 6.68
N ILE A 25 8.66 -4.21 6.02
CA ILE A 25 7.40 -4.96 5.84
C ILE A 25 7.35 -6.19 6.74
N LYS A 26 8.49 -6.83 7.01
CA LYS A 26 8.59 -8.01 7.89
C LYS A 26 8.04 -7.81 9.30
N ASP A 27 8.01 -6.55 9.76
CA ASP A 27 7.53 -6.15 11.09
C ASP A 27 6.04 -5.76 11.07
N LEU A 28 5.37 -5.83 9.90
CA LEU A 28 3.96 -5.48 9.72
C LEU A 28 3.10 -6.74 9.62
N GLU A 29 1.85 -6.62 10.07
CA GLU A 29 0.87 -7.68 9.87
C GLU A 29 0.30 -7.59 8.44
N ILE A 30 0.65 -8.56 7.60
CA ILE A 30 0.09 -8.69 6.25
C ILE A 30 -1.23 -9.45 6.32
N ASP A 31 -2.24 -8.92 5.63
CA ASP A 31 -3.54 -9.54 5.51
C ASP A 31 -3.50 -10.69 4.49
N GLU A 32 -3.45 -11.92 4.99
CA GLU A 32 -3.32 -13.12 4.16
C GLU A 32 -4.57 -13.41 3.34
N ASP A 33 -5.76 -13.02 3.83
CA ASP A 33 -7.02 -13.16 3.09
C ASP A 33 -7.08 -12.23 1.87
N TYR A 34 -6.44 -11.05 1.96
CA TYR A 34 -6.26 -10.17 0.82
C TYR A 34 -5.21 -10.72 -0.17
N GLY A 35 -4.13 -11.30 0.35
CA GLY A 35 -3.07 -11.91 -0.44
C GLY A 35 -2.20 -10.91 -1.24
N LEU A 36 -1.50 -11.43 -2.26
CA LEU A 36 -0.67 -10.65 -3.18
C LEU A 36 -1.41 -10.45 -4.50
N ILE A 37 -1.91 -9.25 -4.76
CA ILE A 37 -2.76 -8.96 -5.92
C ILE A 37 -1.93 -8.33 -7.04
N LEU A 38 -1.87 -8.96 -8.21
CA LEU A 38 -1.25 -8.38 -9.40
C LEU A 38 -2.18 -7.31 -10.00
N ILE A 39 -1.74 -6.05 -9.99
CA ILE A 39 -2.50 -4.91 -10.54
C ILE A 39 -1.99 -4.44 -11.91
N SER A 40 -0.73 -4.74 -12.26
CA SER A 40 -0.19 -4.44 -13.59
C SER A 40 0.83 -5.48 -14.04
N PRO A 41 0.42 -6.46 -14.88
CA PRO A 41 1.32 -7.49 -15.39
C PRO A 41 2.50 -6.93 -16.19
N LYS A 42 2.27 -5.86 -16.96
CA LYS A 42 3.31 -5.24 -17.81
C LYS A 42 4.42 -4.53 -17.02
N ARG A 43 4.15 -4.21 -15.75
CA ARG A 43 5.04 -3.45 -14.88
C ARG A 43 5.41 -4.23 -13.62
N ASP A 44 5.03 -5.52 -13.56
CA ASP A 44 5.18 -6.36 -12.37
C ASP A 44 4.73 -5.64 -11.08
N LEU A 45 3.58 -4.93 -11.13
CA LEU A 45 3.05 -4.20 -9.99
C LEU A 45 2.03 -5.04 -9.24
N TYR A 46 2.23 -5.12 -7.94
CA TYR A 46 1.41 -5.87 -7.01
C TYR A 46 0.96 -4.98 -5.86
N VAL A 47 -0.12 -5.39 -5.19
CA VAL A 47 -0.63 -4.75 -3.99
C VAL A 47 -0.77 -5.78 -2.88
N ILE A 48 -0.38 -5.39 -1.67
CA ILE A 48 -0.69 -6.09 -0.42
C ILE A 48 -1.48 -5.16 0.50
N ARG A 49 -2.25 -5.75 1.41
CA ARG A 49 -2.87 -5.04 2.52
C ARG A 49 -2.13 -5.36 3.80
N VAL A 50 -1.82 -4.33 4.59
CA VAL A 50 -1.19 -4.47 5.90
C VAL A 50 -1.97 -3.73 6.97
N SER A 51 -1.86 -4.20 8.21
CA SER A 51 -2.32 -3.50 9.40
C SER A 51 -1.16 -3.19 10.33
N GLY A 52 -1.24 -2.05 11.00
CA GLY A 52 -0.25 -1.64 11.99
C GLY A 52 -0.12 -0.13 12.13
N ASP A 53 0.90 0.26 12.87
CA ASP A 53 1.46 1.61 12.86
C ASP A 53 2.70 1.59 11.96
N MET A 54 2.71 2.45 10.94
CA MET A 54 3.76 2.44 9.91
C MET A 54 4.02 3.85 9.44
N ASP A 55 5.31 4.21 9.38
CA ASP A 55 5.76 5.42 8.72
C ASP A 55 5.96 5.14 7.22
N SER A 56 5.01 5.59 6.40
CA SER A 56 5.01 5.38 4.96
C SER A 56 6.20 6.05 4.26
N GLN A 57 6.64 7.22 4.74
CA GLN A 57 7.78 7.95 4.17
C GLN A 57 9.07 7.18 4.42
N LYS A 58 9.24 6.68 5.66
CA LYS A 58 10.39 5.85 6.02
C LYS A 58 10.41 4.55 5.22
N LEU A 59 9.27 3.88 5.05
CA LEU A 59 9.18 2.65 4.26
C LEU A 59 9.60 2.88 2.80
N ILE A 60 9.08 3.93 2.16
CA ILE A 60 9.44 4.29 0.77
C ILE A 60 10.94 4.58 0.65
N ALA A 61 11.54 5.23 1.66
CA ALA A 61 12.96 5.55 1.65
C ALA A 61 13.87 4.32 1.76
N ILE A 62 13.47 3.29 2.51
CA ILE A 62 14.30 2.08 2.72
C ILE A 62 14.01 0.95 1.72
N GLN A 63 12.82 0.94 1.10
CA GLN A 63 12.38 -0.14 0.23
C GLN A 63 12.11 0.36 -1.20
N PRO A 64 13.09 0.26 -2.13
CA PRO A 64 12.95 0.76 -3.50
C PRO A 64 11.87 0.04 -4.32
N LEU A 65 11.45 -1.15 -3.89
CA LEU A 65 10.36 -1.89 -4.50
C LEU A 65 9.00 -1.24 -4.23
N VAL A 66 8.85 -0.48 -3.14
CA VAL A 66 7.61 0.23 -2.81
C VAL A 66 7.43 1.41 -3.77
N LYS A 67 6.28 1.44 -4.45
CA LYS A 67 5.90 2.52 -5.38
C LYS A 67 4.83 3.44 -4.82
N GLY A 68 4.14 3.01 -3.78
CA GLY A 68 3.12 3.81 -3.12
C GLY A 68 2.59 3.14 -1.87
N VAL A 69 2.18 3.96 -0.91
CA VAL A 69 1.48 3.54 0.30
C VAL A 69 0.21 4.35 0.39
N HIS A 70 -0.92 3.67 0.51
CA HIS A 70 -2.24 4.28 0.58
C HIS A 70 -2.90 3.83 1.88
N GLY A 71 -3.04 4.73 2.84
CA GLY A 71 -3.81 4.47 4.06
C GLY A 71 -5.32 4.56 3.80
N ASP A 72 -6.11 4.21 4.81
CA ASP A 72 -7.54 4.53 4.88
C ASP A 72 -7.74 6.03 4.62
N ILE A 73 -8.09 6.39 3.38
CA ILE A 73 -8.38 7.76 3.01
C ILE A 73 -9.72 8.06 3.69
N LYS A 74 -9.72 8.98 4.67
CA LYS A 74 -10.97 9.54 5.16
C LYS A 74 -11.61 10.31 4.01
N ILE A 75 -12.54 9.66 3.30
CA ILE A 75 -13.41 10.33 2.34
C ILE A 75 -14.40 11.13 3.17
N ALA A 76 -14.14 12.44 3.29
CA ALA A 76 -15.10 13.37 3.87
C ALA A 76 -15.96 13.96 2.75
N PRO A 77 -17.26 14.19 2.98
CA PRO A 77 -18.08 14.96 2.05
C PRO A 77 -17.46 16.36 1.90
N THR A 78 -17.32 16.83 0.66
CA THR A 78 -16.99 18.23 0.40
C THR A 78 -18.14 19.06 0.97
N GLU A 79 -17.85 19.99 1.88
CA GLU A 79 -18.84 20.97 2.32
C GLU A 79 -19.31 21.72 1.07
N SER A 80 -20.57 21.54 0.70
CA SER A 80 -21.21 22.37 -0.31
C SER A 80 -21.10 23.80 0.22
N GLN A 81 -20.31 24.65 -0.44
CA GLN A 81 -20.44 26.07 -0.23
C GLN A 81 -21.86 26.43 -0.64
N GLU A 82 -22.73 26.73 0.33
CA GLU A 82 -23.99 27.40 0.06
C GLU A 82 -23.62 28.69 -0.67
N GLU A 83 -23.88 28.74 -1.97
CA GLU A 83 -23.91 29.99 -2.71
C GLU A 83 -24.97 30.86 -2.02
N GLU A 84 -24.52 31.88 -1.28
CA GLU A 84 -25.35 32.99 -0.83
C GLU A 84 -25.91 33.71 -2.08
N ASP A 85 -27.04 33.22 -2.59
CA ASP A 85 -27.88 33.96 -3.52
C ASP A 85 -28.82 34.87 -2.72
N LYS A 86 -28.24 36.03 -2.38
CA LYS A 86 -28.81 37.38 -2.22
C LYS A 86 -30.28 37.59 -1.82
#